data_AF-A0A0C2FBB9-F1
#
_entry.id   AF-A0A0C2FBB9-F1
#
_cell.length_a   1.000
_cell.length_b   1.000
_cell.length_c   1.000
_cell.angle_alpha   90.00
_cell.angle_beta   90.00
_cell.angle_gamma   90.00
#
_symmetry.space_group_name_H-M   'P 1'
#
loop_
_entity.id
_entity.type
_entity.pdbx_description
1 polymer ?
#
loop_
_entity_poly.entity_id
_entity_poly.type
_entity_poly.pdbx_seq_one_letter_code
_entity_poly.pdbx_strand_id
1 'polypeptide(L)' 'HELVAVEDHIPEQPGEIELRVGDIIGIAGNHWDGYSKGMNKRSGATGLYPSYKAIEKWRIVDFPPLS' A
#
# COMPACT_ATOMS: atom_id res chain seq x y z
N HIS A 1 -1.88 -7.75 5.24
CA HIS A 1 -1.13 -7.62 3.99
C HIS A 1 -0.61 -6.20 3.90
N GLU A 2 0.67 -6.00 3.61
CA GLU A 2 1.27 -4.65 3.59
C GLU A 2 1.94 -4.39 2.25
N LEU A 3 1.77 -3.16 1.74
CA LEU A 3 2.53 -2.63 0.62
C LEU A 3 3.42 -1.47 1.09
N VAL A 4 4.41 -1.13 0.26
CA VAL A 4 5.24 0.07 0.41
C VAL A 4 4.99 0.97 -0.78
N ALA A 5 4.68 2.25 -0.55
CA ALA A 5 4.61 3.25 -1.60
C ALA A 5 6.00 3.46 -2.22
N VAL A 6 6.08 3.43 -3.55
CA VAL A 6 7.31 3.65 -4.32
C VAL A 6 7.28 4.94 -5.14
N GLU A 7 6.13 5.60 -5.18
CA GLU A 7 5.93 6.91 -5.79
C GLU A 7 4.97 7.74 -4.94
N ASP A 8 5.17 9.06 -4.91
CA ASP A 8 4.25 9.99 -4.26
C ASP A 8 2.91 10.03 -5.01
N HIS A 9 1.83 10.29 -4.27
CA HIS A 9 0.52 10.53 -4.83
C HIS A 9 -0.17 11.66 -4.08
N ILE A 10 -0.53 12.70 -4.83
CA ILE A 10 -1.41 13.76 -4.39
C ILE A 10 -2.83 13.34 -4.80
N PRO A 11 -3.82 13.29 -3.88
CA PRO A 11 -5.20 12.95 -4.20
C PRO A 11 -5.78 13.90 -5.25
N GLU A 12 -6.30 13.35 -6.35
CA GLU A 12 -6.94 14.09 -7.43
C GLU A 12 -8.47 13.99 -7.36
N GLN A 13 -8.99 12.90 -6.78
CA GLN A 13 -10.43 12.66 -6.65
C GLN A 13 -10.88 12.46 -5.19
N PRO A 14 -12.16 12.77 -4.88
CA PRO A 14 -12.72 12.46 -3.57
C PRO A 14 -12.59 10.98 -3.23
N GLY A 15 -12.04 10.70 -2.04
CA GLY A 15 -11.85 9.33 -1.55
C GLY A 15 -10.48 8.72 -1.86
N GLU A 16 -9.60 9.42 -2.57
CA GLU A 16 -8.19 9.07 -2.67
C GLU A 16 -7.41 9.46 -1.41
N ILE A 17 -6.25 8.83 -1.20
CA ILE A 17 -5.34 9.09 -0.06
C ILE A 17 -3.97 9.56 -0.52
N GLU A 18 -3.37 10.48 0.24
CA GLU A 18 -1.98 10.88 0.01
C GLU A 18 -1.05 9.69 0.22
N LEU A 19 -0.12 9.47 -0.70
CA LEU A 19 1.02 8.59 -0.53
C LEU A 19 2.32 9.40 -0.58
N ARG A 20 3.28 9.00 0.26
CA ARG A 20 4.68 9.41 0.14
C ARG A 20 5.54 8.17 -0.01
N VAL A 21 6.61 8.25 -0.80
CA VAL A 21 7.58 7.16 -0.96
C VAL A 21 8.01 6.63 0.43
N GLY A 22 7.90 5.31 0.62
CA GLY A 22 8.20 4.62 1.87
C GLY A 22 7.01 4.45 2.82
N ASP A 23 5.87 5.08 2.56
CA ASP A 23 4.66 4.88 3.37
C ASP A 23 4.21 3.41 3.33
N ILE A 24 3.82 2.89 4.49
CA ILE A 24 3.26 1.53 4.60
C ILE A 24 1.76 1.58 4.42
N ILE A 25 1.25 0.80 3.48
CA ILE A 25 -0.18 0.73 3.18
C ILE A 25 -0.70 -0.64 3.62
N GLY A 26 -1.68 -0.64 4.51
CA GLY A 26 -2.50 -1.83 4.76
C GLY A 26 -3.49 -1.97 3.62
N ILE A 27 -3.22 -2.84 2.65
CA ILE A 27 -4.13 -3.07 1.52
C ILE A 27 -5.37 -3.84 1.96
N ALA A 28 -6.54 -3.34 1.56
CA ALA A 28 -7.83 -4.01 1.72
C ALA A 28 -8.20 -4.82 0.48
N GLY A 29 -7.88 -4.31 -0.71
CA GLY A 29 -8.09 -5.01 -1.99
C GLY A 29 -7.76 -4.16 -3.21
N ASN A 30 -7.63 -4.82 -4.36
CA ASN A 30 -7.49 -4.20 -5.67
C ASN A 30 -8.86 -4.16 -6.37
N HIS A 31 -9.20 -3.05 -7.00
CA HIS A 31 -10.49 -2.87 -7.68
C HIS A 31 -10.49 -3.30 -9.15
N TRP A 32 -9.32 -3.66 -9.69
CA TRP A 32 -9.11 -4.09 -11.08
C TRP A 32 -9.40 -3.01 -12.14
N ASP A 33 -9.43 -1.75 -11.72
CA ASP A 33 -9.67 -0.55 -12.54
C ASP A 33 -8.45 0.41 -12.58
N GLY A 34 -7.31 -0.05 -12.05
CA GLY A 34 -6.10 0.75 -11.88
C GLY A 34 -5.90 1.28 -10.46
N TYR A 35 -6.92 1.21 -9.60
CA TYR A 35 -6.85 1.65 -8.19
C TYR A 35 -6.95 0.47 -7.22
N SER A 36 -6.36 0.67 -6.05
CA SER A 36 -6.50 -0.21 -4.89
C SER A 36 -7.02 0.60 -3.71
N LYS A 37 -7.67 -0.08 -2.77
CA LYS A 37 -8.11 0.52 -1.51
C LYS A 37 -7.23 0.06 -0.36
N GLY A 38 -6.88 0.98 0.53
CA GLY A 38 -6.09 0.67 1.71
C GLY A 38 -6.01 1.81 2.70
N MET A 39 -5.34 1.55 3.81
CA MET A 39 -5.04 2.53 4.84
C MET A 39 -3.57 2.89 4.81
N ASN A 40 -3.24 4.17 4.61
CA ASN A 40 -1.88 4.66 4.80
C ASN A 40 -1.60 4.75 6.30
N LYS A 41 -0.64 3.96 6.80
CA LYS A 41 -0.34 3.88 8.23
C LYS A 41 0.30 5.14 8.80
N ARG A 42 0.96 5.97 7.98
CA ARG A 42 1.54 7.25 8.41
C ARG A 42 0.44 8.27 8.74
N SER A 43 -0.53 8.43 7.84
CA SER A 43 -1.59 9.44 7.99
C SER A 43 -2.84 8.91 8.70
N GLY A 44 -3.03 7.60 8.77
CA GLY A 44 -4.25 6.95 9.25
C GLY A 44 -5.43 7.02 8.26
N ALA A 45 -5.26 7.66 7.10
CA ALA A 45 -6.31 7.83 6.11
C ALA A 45 -6.58 6.51 5.36
N THR A 46 -7.86 6.23 5.10
CA THR A 46 -8.31 5.08 4.30
C THR A 46 -8.98 5.56 3.03
N GLY A 47 -8.56 5.02 1.89
CA GLY A 47 -9.12 5.40 0.59
C GLY A 47 -8.40 4.73 -0.57
N LEU A 48 -8.61 5.29 -1.76
CA LEU A 48 -8.07 4.81 -3.01
C LEU A 48 -6.67 5.37 -3.29
N TYR A 49 -5.88 4.59 -4.01
CA TYR A 49 -4.60 5.02 -4.57
C TYR A 49 -4.30 4.24 -5.85
N PRO A 50 -3.53 4.80 -6.80
CA PRO A 50 -3.13 4.08 -8.00
C PRO A 50 -2.31 2.84 -7.65
N SER A 51 -2.76 1.67 -8.11
CA SER A 51 -2.19 0.37 -7.70
C SER A 51 -0.70 0.23 -8.03
N TYR A 52 -0.23 0.84 -9.12
CA TYR A 52 1.18 0.74 -9.56
C TYR A 52 2.16 1.53 -8.68
N LYS A 53 1.65 2.45 -7.84
CA LYS A 53 2.48 3.29 -6.95
C LYS A 53 2.88 2.60 -5.65
N ALA A 54 2.46 1.35 -5.45
CA ALA A 54 2.82 0.57 -4.28
C ALA A 54 3.23 -0.86 -4.66
N ILE A 55 4.21 -1.40 -3.95
CA ILE A 55 4.72 -2.76 -4.15
C ILE A 55 4.58 -3.60 -2.89
N GLU A 56 4.61 -4.91 -3.06
CA GLU A 56 4.57 -5.88 -1.95
C GLU A 56 5.68 -5.66 -0.93
N LYS A 57 5.30 -5.59 0.36
CA LYS A 57 6.25 -5.62 1.46
C LYS A 57 6.49 -7.07 1.87
N TRP A 58 7.54 -7.67 1.30
CA TRP A 58 7.94 -9.02 1.65
C TRP A 58 8.30 -9.13 3.14
N ARG A 59 7.62 -10.03 3.84
CA ARG A 59 7.97 -10.40 5.22
C ARG A 59 8.74 -11.72 5.18
N ILE A 60 10.05 -11.63 5.22
CA ILE A 60 10.95 -12.78 5.28
C ILE A 60 11.07 -13.21 6.74
N VAL A 61 10.93 -14.51 7.00
CA VAL A 61 11.06 -15.12 8.32
C VAL A 61 11.98 -16.32 8.18
N ASP A 62 13.03 -16.37 8.99
CA ASP A 62 13.91 -17.53 9.05
C ASP A 62 13.22 -18.65 9.84
N PHE A 63 12.97 -19.76 9.15
CA PHE A 63 12.46 -20.98 9.78
C PHE A 63 13.64 -21.86 10.22
N PRO A 64 13.50 -22.62 11.32
CA PRO A 64 14.55 -23.53 11.75
C PRO A 64 14.89 -24.54 10.63
N PRO A 65 16.18 -24.85 10.41
CA PRO A 65 16.57 -25.87 9.43
C PRO A 65 16.04 -27.23 9.87
N LEU A 66 15.65 -28.06 8.90
CA LEU A 66 15.30 -29.46 9.16
C LEU A 66 16.59 -30.21 9.51
N SER A 67 16.74 -30.56 10.79
CA SER A 67 17.84 -31.38 11.32
C SER A 67 17.72 -32.83 10.89
#